data_AF-A0A8T4N246-F1
#
_entry.id   AF-A0A8T4N246-F1
#
_cell.length_a   1.000
_cell.length_b   1.000
_cell.length_c   1.000
_cell.angle_alpha   90.00
_cell.angle_beta   90.00
_cell.angle_gamma   90.00
#
_symmetry.space_group_name_H-M   'P 1'
#
loop_
_entity.id
_entity.type
_entity.pdbx_description
1 polymer ?
#
loop_
_entity_poly.entity_id
_entity_poly.type
_entity_poly.pdbx_seq_one_letter_code
_entity_poly.pdbx_strand_id
1 'polypeptide(L)'
;MKRRVFGFVLVIISIVLTLFNSTITGAVIGSNLSNYSNFFAALCFVVGLILMSNGGKRNIAEEMLKQRRYVDNTRELKGIARKMGYILVDGYKEGTRVCRGDEVITVIPNHRKVSGRGTIVSILEALSTGESSFRRGTA
;
A
#
# COMPACT_ATOMS: atom_id res chain seq x y z
N MET A 1 5.81 -0.44 -9.75
CA MET A 1 6.49 0.69 -10.45
C MET A 1 5.87 1.03 -11.80
N LYS A 2 5.74 0.11 -12.76
CA LYS A 2 5.24 0.38 -14.13
C LYS A 2 3.88 1.13 -14.20
N ARG A 3 2.90 0.78 -13.36
CA ARG A 3 1.57 1.43 -13.31
C ARG A 3 1.60 2.90 -12.85
N ARG A 4 2.52 3.26 -11.94
CA ARG A 4 2.69 4.65 -11.48
C ARG A 4 3.33 5.52 -12.55
N VAL A 5 4.35 5.01 -13.24
CA VAL A 5 5.00 5.72 -14.36
C VAL A 5 3.98 5.95 -15.48
N PHE A 6 3.17 4.95 -15.80
CA PHE A 6 2.07 5.10 -16.76
C PHE A 6 1.02 6.14 -16.30
N GLY A 7 0.68 6.16 -15.01
CA GLY A 7 -0.19 7.19 -14.42
C GLY A 7 0.39 8.61 -14.56
N PHE A 8 1.68 8.79 -14.30
CA PHE A 8 2.38 10.07 -14.54
C PHE A 8 2.31 10.51 -15.99
N VAL A 9 2.56 9.59 -16.93
CA VAL A 9 2.48 9.87 -18.37
C VAL A 9 1.07 10.32 -18.76
N LEU A 10 0.03 9.66 -18.25
CA LEU A 10 -1.37 10.05 -18.52
C LEU A 10 -1.73 11.44 -17.97
N VAL A 11 -1.24 11.79 -16.77
CA VAL A 11 -1.44 13.13 -16.20
C VAL A 11 -0.73 14.19 -17.03
N ILE A 12 0.52 13.94 -17.48
CA ILE A 12 1.26 14.86 -18.34
C ILE A 12 0.53 15.06 -19.68
N ILE A 13 0.07 13.97 -20.31
CA ILE A 13 -0.72 14.04 -21.56
C ILE A 13 -1.99 14.87 -21.37
N SER A 14 -2.69 14.72 -20.23
CA SER A 14 -3.88 15.51 -19.91
C SER A 14 -3.58 17.02 -19.80
N ILE A 15 -2.48 17.38 -19.12
CA ILE A 15 -2.05 18.78 -18.98
C ILE A 15 -1.71 19.36 -20.35
N VAL A 16 -0.97 18.62 -21.18
CA VAL A 16 -0.62 19.03 -22.54
C VAL A 16 -1.87 19.25 -23.39
N LEU A 17 -2.83 18.31 -23.40
CA LEU A 17 -4.09 18.45 -24.15
C LEU A 17 -4.90 19.66 -23.69
N THR A 18 -4.95 19.92 -22.39
CA THR A 18 -5.65 21.08 -21.82
C THR A 18 -5.00 22.38 -22.25
N LEU A 19 -3.66 22.45 -22.20
CA LEU A 19 -2.88 23.62 -22.63
C LEU A 19 -3.05 23.89 -24.12
N PHE A 20 -2.98 22.85 -24.97
CA PHE A 20 -3.19 22.98 -26.42
C PHE A 20 -4.60 23.49 -26.75
N ASN A 21 -5.63 23.02 -26.06
CA ASN A 21 -6.99 23.54 -26.23
C ASN A 21 -7.12 25.01 -25.85
N SER A 22 -6.45 25.47 -24.78
CA SER A 22 -6.48 26.88 -24.39
C SER A 22 -5.77 27.80 -25.38
N THR A 23 -4.74 27.33 -26.11
CA THR A 23 -4.02 28.13 -27.13
C THR A 23 -4.77 28.22 -28.47
N ILE A 24 -5.69 27.28 -28.76
CA ILE A 24 -6.47 27.22 -30.01
C ILE A 24 -7.72 28.13 -29.98
N THR A 25 -8.01 28.79 -28.86
CA THR A 25 -9.16 29.69 -28.69
C THR A 25 -9.20 30.92 -29.62
N GLY A 26 -8.15 31.16 -30.41
CA GLY A 26 -8.12 32.20 -31.46
C GLY A 26 -8.73 31.80 -32.81
N ALA A 27 -9.03 30.52 -33.06
CA ALA A 27 -9.61 30.07 -34.32
C ALA A 27 -10.93 29.33 -34.07
N VAL A 28 -12.00 29.86 -34.65
CA VAL A 28 -13.38 29.33 -34.64
C VAL A 28 -13.44 28.01 -35.43
N ILE A 29 -12.78 26.97 -34.94
CA ILE A 29 -12.83 25.62 -35.52
C ILE A 29 -13.18 24.65 -34.40
N GLY A 30 -14.49 24.41 -34.26
CA GLY A 30 -15.05 23.21 -33.65
C GLY A 30 -15.16 23.23 -32.13
N SER A 31 -16.20 23.90 -31.62
CA SER A 31 -16.70 23.70 -30.25
C SER A 31 -16.83 22.22 -29.86
N ASN A 32 -17.21 21.35 -30.82
CA ASN A 32 -17.27 19.91 -30.63
C ASN A 32 -15.87 19.28 -30.44
N LEU A 33 -14.87 19.65 -31.25
CA LEU A 33 -13.53 19.08 -31.17
C LEU A 33 -12.85 19.46 -29.84
N SER A 34 -13.03 20.71 -29.39
CA SER A 34 -12.56 21.19 -28.09
C SER A 34 -13.26 20.50 -26.91
N ASN A 35 -14.57 20.23 -27.02
CA ASN A 35 -15.31 19.50 -25.98
C ASN A 35 -14.86 18.03 -25.88
N TYR A 36 -14.65 17.34 -27.01
CA TYR A 36 -14.16 15.96 -27.00
C TYR A 36 -12.73 15.85 -26.44
N SER A 37 -11.83 16.77 -26.81
CA SER A 37 -10.46 16.78 -26.30
C SER A 37 -10.40 17.13 -24.81
N ASN A 38 -11.24 18.06 -24.32
CA ASN A 38 -11.36 18.35 -22.88
C ASN A 38 -11.94 17.16 -22.10
N PHE A 39 -12.94 16.46 -22.65
CA PHE A 39 -13.48 15.25 -22.06
C PHE A 39 -12.42 14.14 -21.96
N PHE A 40 -11.64 13.94 -23.04
CA PHE A 40 -10.55 12.97 -23.06
C PHE A 40 -9.43 13.34 -22.07
N ALA A 41 -9.08 14.63 -21.98
CA ALA A 41 -8.11 15.12 -21.01
C ALA A 41 -8.56 14.86 -19.56
N ALA A 42 -9.84 15.10 -19.24
CA ALA A 42 -10.39 14.80 -17.92
C ALA A 42 -10.36 13.30 -17.61
N LEU A 43 -10.68 12.46 -18.59
CA LEU A 43 -10.69 11.00 -18.45
C LEU A 43 -9.26 10.46 -18.21
N CYS A 44 -8.27 10.94 -18.98
CA CYS A 44 -6.86 10.63 -18.76
C CYS A 44 -6.37 11.11 -17.39
N PHE A 45 -6.83 12.27 -16.91
CA PHE A 45 -6.47 12.79 -15.60
C PHE A 45 -7.01 11.92 -14.47
N VAL A 46 -8.29 11.56 -14.50
CA VAL A 46 -8.93 10.71 -13.48
C VAL A 46 -8.29 9.32 -13.46
N VAL A 47 -8.10 8.71 -14.64
CA VAL A 47 -7.44 7.39 -14.73
C VAL A 47 -5.98 7.47 -14.28
N GLY A 48 -5.26 8.53 -14.65
CA GLY A 48 -3.88 8.79 -14.21
C GLY A 48 -3.78 8.92 -12.70
N LEU A 49 -4.67 9.69 -12.08
CA LEU A 49 -4.76 9.83 -10.63
C LEU A 49 -5.11 8.53 -9.92
N ILE A 50 -6.06 7.74 -10.44
CA ILE A 50 -6.40 6.42 -9.88
C ILE A 50 -5.19 5.47 -9.96
N LEU A 51 -4.47 5.48 -11.08
CA LEU A 51 -3.27 4.65 -11.25
C LEU A 51 -2.09 5.11 -10.38
N MET A 52 -1.98 6.41 -10.11
CA MET A 52 -1.03 6.95 -9.12
C MET A 52 -1.46 6.62 -7.68
N SER A 53 -2.76 6.71 -7.37
CA SER A 53 -3.35 6.47 -6.05
C SER A 53 -3.43 4.99 -5.68
N ASN A 54 -3.52 4.07 -6.65
CA ASN A 54 -3.43 2.61 -6.42
C ASN A 54 -2.01 2.16 -6.05
N GLY A 55 -1.10 3.10 -5.85
CA GLY A 55 0.23 2.89 -5.32
C GLY A 55 0.24 2.63 -3.81
N GLY A 56 -0.09 1.41 -3.42
CA GLY A 56 0.39 0.79 -2.19
C GLY A 56 -0.40 1.19 -0.95
N LYS A 57 -1.16 0.24 -0.41
CA LYS A 57 -1.41 0.19 1.04
C LYS A 57 -0.05 0.42 1.70
N ARG A 58 0.14 1.59 2.34
CA ARG A 58 1.37 1.92 3.06
C ARG A 58 1.67 0.75 3.99
N ASN A 59 2.71 0.00 3.68
CA ASN A 59 3.09 -1.16 4.47
C ASN A 59 3.84 -0.64 5.68
N ILE A 60 3.08 -0.27 6.72
CA ILE A 60 3.60 0.33 7.94
C ILE A 60 4.69 -0.57 8.56
N ALA A 61 4.57 -1.89 8.39
CA ALA A 61 5.58 -2.85 8.83
C ALA A 61 6.90 -2.71 8.04
N GLU A 62 6.86 -2.53 6.71
CA GLU A 62 8.05 -2.29 5.88
C GLU A 62 8.72 -0.94 6.19
N GLU A 63 7.92 0.08 6.48
CA GLU A 63 8.40 1.41 6.87
C GLU A 63 9.11 1.37 8.24
N MET A 64 8.58 0.59 9.20
CA MET A 64 9.22 0.36 10.49
C MET A 64 10.53 -0.44 10.40
N LEU A 65 10.60 -1.43 9.49
CA LEU A 65 11.85 -2.15 9.21
C LEU A 65 12.92 -1.21 8.64
N LYS A 66 12.56 -0.32 7.72
CA LYS A 66 13.48 0.67 7.13
C LYS A 66 13.97 1.71 8.12
N GLN A 67 13.12 2.15 9.05
CA GLN A 67 13.47 3.15 10.06
C GLN A 67 14.26 2.61 11.26
N ARG A 68 14.47 1.28 11.36
CA ARG A 68 15.11 0.61 12.53
C ARG A 68 14.50 1.03 13.89
N ARG A 69 13.26 1.51 13.90
CA ARG A 69 12.50 1.72 15.14
C ARG A 69 11.94 0.37 15.57
N TYR A 70 12.64 -0.28 16.49
CA TYR A 70 12.19 -1.52 17.09
C TYR A 70 11.04 -1.22 18.04
N VAL A 71 9.82 -1.50 17.59
CA VAL A 71 8.64 -1.50 18.44
C VAL A 71 8.71 -2.75 19.31
N ASP A 72 9.17 -2.60 20.54
CA ASP A 72 9.25 -3.66 21.54
C ASP A 72 7.89 -3.89 22.24
N ASN A 73 6.94 -2.97 22.07
CA ASN A 73 5.63 -3.02 22.68
C ASN A 73 4.64 -3.88 21.89
N THR A 74 4.16 -4.94 22.53
CA THR A 74 3.18 -5.88 21.99
C THR A 74 1.88 -5.21 21.56
N ARG A 75 1.44 -4.16 22.27
CA ARG A 75 0.22 -3.43 21.93
C ARG A 75 0.35 -2.70 20.59
N GLU A 76 1.53 -2.17 20.31
CA GLU A 76 1.83 -1.50 19.05
C GLU A 76 1.95 -2.51 17.91
N LEU A 77 2.60 -3.67 18.13
CA LEU A 77 2.65 -4.77 17.16
C LEU A 77 1.25 -5.27 16.76
N LYS A 78 0.35 -5.46 17.73
CA LYS A 78 -1.06 -5.77 17.46
C LYS A 78 -1.76 -4.65 16.67
N GLY A 79 -1.46 -3.40 17.02
CA GLY A 79 -1.98 -2.22 16.32
C GLY A 79 -1.56 -2.18 14.84
N ILE A 80 -0.30 -2.50 14.55
CA ILE A 80 0.23 -2.59 13.18
C ILE A 80 -0.46 -3.74 12.43
N ALA A 81 -0.54 -4.94 13.01
CA ALA A 81 -1.21 -6.08 12.40
C ALA A 81 -2.68 -5.78 12.03
N ARG A 82 -3.40 -5.08 12.91
CA ARG A 82 -4.79 -4.63 12.65
C ARG A 82 -4.86 -3.59 11.52
N LYS A 83 -3.96 -2.60 11.49
CA LYS A 83 -3.90 -1.60 10.41
C LYS A 83 -3.57 -2.22 9.06
N MET A 84 -2.84 -3.34 9.05
CA MET A 84 -2.53 -4.12 7.87
C MET A 84 -3.71 -4.98 7.38
N GLY A 85 -4.78 -5.09 8.18
CA GLY A 85 -5.99 -5.84 7.86
C GLY A 85 -5.94 -7.33 8.23
N TYR A 86 -5.02 -7.73 9.12
CA TYR A 86 -4.97 -9.10 9.61
C TYR A 86 -5.96 -9.37 10.73
N ILE A 87 -6.39 -10.62 10.85
CA ILE A 87 -7.26 -11.11 11.92
C ILE A 87 -6.37 -11.46 13.12
N LEU A 88 -6.74 -10.96 14.30
CA LEU A 88 -6.03 -11.23 15.55
C LEU A 88 -6.86 -12.22 16.37
N VAL A 89 -6.29 -13.37 16.69
CA VAL A 89 -6.94 -14.39 17.53
C VAL A 89 -6.16 -14.50 18.84
N ASP A 90 -6.78 -14.01 19.90
CA ASP A 90 -6.29 -14.13 21.28
C ASP A 90 -6.68 -15.50 21.88
N GLY A 91 -6.05 -15.90 22.99
CA GLY A 91 -6.43 -17.12 23.74
C GLY A 91 -5.48 -18.32 23.60
N TYR A 92 -4.37 -18.19 22.87
CA TYR A 92 -3.34 -19.23 22.78
C TYR A 92 -2.22 -19.01 23.81
N LYS A 93 -1.64 -20.12 24.29
CA LYS A 93 -0.51 -20.11 25.25
C LYS A 93 0.72 -19.38 24.71
N GLU A 94 0.95 -19.47 23.40
CA GLU A 94 2.10 -18.88 22.70
C GLU A 94 1.99 -17.35 22.53
N GLY A 95 0.77 -16.82 22.54
CA GLY A 95 0.51 -15.42 22.24
C GLY A 95 -0.76 -15.20 21.42
N THR A 96 -0.80 -14.06 20.75
CA THR A 96 -1.87 -13.68 19.83
C THR A 96 -1.49 -14.10 18.42
N ARG A 97 -2.33 -14.93 17.78
CA ARG A 97 -2.10 -15.36 16.40
C ARG A 97 -2.55 -14.27 15.44
N VAL A 98 -1.70 -13.99 14.45
CA VAL A 98 -2.00 -13.09 13.34
C VAL A 98 -2.32 -13.96 12.14
N CYS A 99 -3.55 -13.89 11.65
CA CYS A 99 -4.05 -14.73 10.58
C CYS A 99 -4.45 -13.90 9.35
N ARG A 100 -4.34 -14.53 8.17
CA ARG A 100 -4.89 -14.05 6.90
C ARG A 100 -5.84 -15.11 6.37
N GLY A 101 -7.14 -14.89 6.56
CA GLY A 101 -8.11 -15.97 6.39
C GLY A 101 -7.79 -17.08 7.41
N ASP A 102 -7.60 -18.30 6.91
CA ASP A 102 -7.33 -19.49 7.73
C ASP A 102 -5.83 -19.75 7.98
N GLU A 103 -4.92 -19.04 7.30
CA GLU A 103 -3.48 -19.23 7.46
C GLU A 103 -2.92 -18.37 8.59
N VAL A 104 -2.13 -18.98 9.48
CA VAL A 104 -1.40 -18.28 10.55
C VAL A 104 -0.08 -17.76 9.98
N ILE A 105 0.07 -16.43 9.98
CA ILE A 105 1.25 -15.74 9.46
C ILE A 105 2.31 -15.66 10.55
N THR A 106 1.95 -15.19 11.73
CA THR A 106 2.89 -15.00 12.83
C THR A 106 2.17 -14.99 14.18
N VAL A 107 2.96 -15.02 15.25
CA VAL A 107 2.46 -15.00 16.64
C VAL A 107 3.13 -13.85 17.37
N ILE A 108 2.30 -12.99 17.94
CA ILE A 108 2.73 -11.89 18.79
C ILE A 108 2.68 -12.38 20.25
N PRO A 109 3.82 -12.50 20.97
CA PRO A 109 3.85 -13.01 22.33
C PRO A 109 2.99 -12.16 23.28
N ASN A 110 2.32 -12.77 24.26
CA ASN A 110 1.47 -12.05 25.23
C ASN A 110 2.24 -11.29 26.33
N HIS A 111 3.55 -11.07 26.15
CA HIS A 111 4.36 -10.31 27.10
C HIS A 111 4.09 -8.80 26.95
N ARG A 112 4.40 -8.01 27.98
CA ARG A 112 4.27 -6.53 27.90
C ARG A 112 5.28 -5.90 26.94
N LYS A 113 6.44 -6.55 26.81
CA LYS A 113 7.50 -6.26 25.85
C LYS A 113 7.98 -7.54 25.20
N VAL A 114 8.25 -7.49 23.91
CA VAL A 114 8.86 -8.61 23.17
C VAL A 114 10.37 -8.53 23.38
N SER A 115 10.92 -9.47 24.14
CA SER A 115 12.36 -9.59 24.34
C SER A 115 12.99 -10.33 23.17
N GLY A 116 13.91 -9.67 22.47
CA GLY A 116 14.64 -10.27 21.35
C GLY A 116 14.42 -9.52 20.04
N ARG A 117 15.48 -8.83 19.59
CA ARG A 117 15.47 -8.09 18.32
C ARG A 117 15.13 -8.99 17.12
N GLY A 118 15.59 -10.24 17.14
CA GLY A 118 15.29 -11.22 16.10
C GLY A 118 13.80 -11.55 15.99
N THR A 119 13.11 -11.71 17.12
CA THR A 119 11.67 -12.01 17.17
C THR A 119 10.83 -10.82 16.71
N ILE A 120 11.22 -9.59 17.07
CA ILE A 120 10.52 -8.38 16.58
C ILE A 120 10.68 -8.26 15.06
N VAL A 121 11.88 -8.50 14.54
CA VAL A 121 12.15 -8.44 13.10
C VAL A 121 11.37 -9.51 12.35
N SER A 122 11.35 -10.76 12.82
CA SER A 122 10.61 -11.84 12.14
C SER A 122 9.10 -11.59 12.12
N ILE A 123 8.53 -11.04 13.20
CA ILE A 123 7.12 -10.63 13.25
C ILE A 123 6.86 -9.51 12.24
N LEU A 124 7.69 -8.46 12.22
CA LEU A 124 7.51 -7.33 11.29
C LEU A 124 7.72 -7.75 9.83
N GLU A 125 8.68 -8.63 9.55
CA GLU A 125 8.91 -9.22 8.23
C GLU A 125 7.68 -9.99 7.77
N ALA A 126 7.17 -10.93 8.58
CA ALA A 126 5.98 -11.71 8.26
C ALA A 126 4.72 -10.85 8.10
N LEU A 127 4.57 -9.81 8.93
CA LEU A 127 3.51 -8.82 8.74
C LEU A 127 3.67 -8.13 7.38
N SER A 128 4.87 -7.65 7.06
CA SER A 128 5.16 -6.89 5.83
C SER A 128 4.99 -7.72 4.55
N THR A 129 5.49 -8.95 4.51
CA THR A 129 5.40 -9.83 3.33
C THR A 129 4.03 -10.48 3.24
N GLY A 130 3.38 -10.67 4.40
CA GLY A 130 2.17 -11.49 4.52
C GLY A 130 2.45 -12.97 4.32
N GLU A 131 3.72 -13.38 4.41
CA GLU A 131 4.16 -14.77 4.38
C GLU A 131 4.36 -15.29 5.80
N SER A 132 4.14 -16.59 5.99
CA SER A 132 4.27 -17.21 7.29
C SER A 132 5.71 -17.15 7.82
N SER A 133 5.89 -16.61 9.02
CA SER A 133 7.16 -16.67 9.78
C SER A 133 7.53 -18.08 10.23
N PHE A 134 6.58 -19.01 10.17
CA PHE A 134 6.85 -20.41 10.43
C PHE A 134 7.60 -20.98 9.24
N ARG A 135 8.88 -21.33 9.43
CA ARG A 135 9.62 -22.10 8.42
C ARG A 135 8.80 -23.35 8.11
N ARG A 136 8.30 -23.45 6.88
CA ARG A 136 7.80 -24.72 6.34
C ARG A 136 8.99 -25.67 6.36
N GLY A 137 9.06 -26.54 7.36
CA GLY A 137 9.86 -27.74 7.27
C GLY A 137 9.31 -28.49 6.07
N THR A 138 10.08 -28.54 4.99
CA THR A 138 9.90 -29.53 3.94
C THR A 138 10.03 -30.88 4.61
N ALA A 139 8.89 -31.50 4.91
CA ALA A 139 8.78 -32.93 5.19
C ALA A 139 8.65 -33.67 3.85
#